data_AF-A0A0R2QPK5-F1
#
_entry.id   AF-A0A0R2QPK5-F1
#
_cell.length_a   1.000
_cell.length_b   1.000
_cell.length_c   1.000
_cell.angle_alpha   90.00
_cell.angle_beta   90.00
_cell.angle_gamma   90.00
#
_symmetry.space_group_name_H-M   'P 1'
#
loop_
_entity.id
_entity.type
_entity.pdbx_description
1 polymer ?
#
loop_
_entity_poly.entity_id
_entity_poly.type
_entity_poly.pdbx_seq_one_letter_code
_entity_poly.pdbx_strand_id
1 'polypeptide(L)'
;MEKSIIFSCILFFALAFFSYNLWKIVRNIRLGKSKNRFDQPLKRTKILLKIAFGQTKLFARPASGILHAIVYWGFLVITIGTLEMMVDGIFNLDRSFGEIGDFIIQSLHQEMLWRYWFWFLVYCLWLEDYF
;
A
#
# COMPACT_ATOMS: atom_id res chain seq x y z
N MET A 1 -20.78 -20.27 6.39
CA MET A 1 -19.67 -21.21 6.18
C MET A 1 -19.30 -21.36 4.71
N GLU A 2 -20.24 -21.64 3.80
CA GLU A 2 -19.92 -21.83 2.37
C GLU A 2 -19.21 -20.62 1.72
N LYS A 3 -19.67 -19.40 2.02
CA LYS A 3 -19.09 -18.16 1.47
C LYS A 3 -17.64 -17.92 1.90
N SER A 4 -17.30 -18.22 3.15
CA SER A 4 -15.97 -18.02 3.73
C SER A 4 -14.95 -19.03 3.18
N ILE A 5 -15.40 -20.25 2.86
CA ILE A 5 -14.58 -21.27 2.20
C ILE A 5 -14.20 -20.80 0.79
N ILE A 6 -15.19 -20.35 0.00
CA ILE A 6 -14.96 -19.82 -1.35
C ILE A 6 -14.01 -18.62 -1.30
N PHE A 7 -14.28 -17.67 -0.39
CA PHE A 7 -13.43 -16.49 -0.18
C PHE A 7 -11.98 -16.89 0.16
N SER A 8 -11.81 -17.80 1.13
CA SER A 8 -10.49 -18.26 1.57
C SER A 8 -9.72 -18.96 0.44
N CYS A 9 -10.39 -19.78 -0.38
CA CYS A 9 -9.77 -20.43 -1.54
C CYS A 9 -9.28 -19.41 -2.58
N ILE A 10 -10.10 -18.41 -2.90
CA ILE A 10 -9.73 -17.33 -3.84
C ILE A 10 -8.58 -16.51 -3.27
N LEU A 11 -8.65 -16.14 -2.00
CA LEU A 11 -7.62 -15.36 -1.32
C LEU A 11 -6.29 -16.13 -1.30
N PHE A 12 -6.32 -17.42 -0.99
CA PHE A 12 -5.13 -18.28 -1.01
C PHE A 12 -4.50 -18.32 -2.41
N PHE A 13 -5.31 -18.51 -3.45
CA PHE A 13 -4.83 -18.53 -4.83
C PHE A 13 -4.20 -17.18 -5.24
N ALA A 14 -4.86 -16.07 -4.89
CA ALA A 14 -4.36 -14.72 -5.16
C ALA A 14 -3.01 -14.47 -4.47
N LEU A 15 -2.88 -14.83 -3.19
CA LEU A 15 -1.64 -14.68 -2.43
C LEU A 15 -0.52 -15.59 -2.95
N ALA A 16 -0.85 -16.81 -3.37
CA ALA A 16 0.12 -17.74 -3.96
C ALA A 16 0.66 -17.19 -5.30
N PHE A 17 -0.23 -16.70 -6.17
CA PHE A 17 0.16 -16.10 -7.44
C PHE A 17 0.98 -14.81 -7.24
N PHE A 18 0.57 -13.95 -6.30
CA PHE A 18 1.33 -12.75 -5.93
C PHE A 18 2.74 -13.11 -5.44
N SER A 19 2.85 -14.10 -4.54
CA SER A 19 4.12 -14.57 -3.98
C SER A 19 5.05 -15.14 -5.06
N TYR A 20 4.50 -15.88 -6.03
CA TYR A 20 5.27 -16.38 -7.18
C TYR A 20 5.85 -15.23 -8.02
N ASN A 21 5.07 -14.18 -8.27
CA ASN A 21 5.56 -13.01 -9.00
C ASN A 21 6.61 -12.23 -8.21
N LEU A 22 6.40 -12.04 -6.91
CA LEU A 22 7.38 -11.42 -6.02
C LEU A 22 8.70 -12.20 -6.01
N TRP A 23 8.64 -13.53 -5.96
CA TRP A 23 9.83 -14.38 -6.04
C TRP A 23 10.60 -14.18 -7.35
N LYS A 24 9.93 -14.08 -8.50
CA LYS A 24 10.60 -13.78 -9.78
C LYS A 24 11.32 -12.42 -9.74
N ILE A 25 10.68 -11.39 -9.21
CA ILE A 25 11.28 -10.05 -9.09
C ILE A 25 12.51 -10.10 -8.18
N VAL A 26 12.38 -10.70 -6.99
CA VAL A 26 13.49 -10.83 -6.03
C VAL A 26 14.64 -11.64 -6.62
N ARG A 27 14.34 -12.74 -7.33
CA ARG A 27 15.35 -13.52 -8.04
C ARG A 27 16.10 -12.66 -9.06
N ASN A 28 15.39 -11.89 -9.88
CA ASN A 28 16.01 -11.03 -10.89
C ASN A 28 16.89 -9.93 -10.27
N ILE A 29 16.44 -9.32 -9.16
CA ILE A 29 17.23 -8.31 -8.44
C ILE A 29 18.53 -8.94 -7.88
N ARG A 30 18.46 -10.18 -7.37
CA ARG A 30 19.62 -10.91 -6.82
C ARG A 30 20.66 -11.32 -7.85
N LEU A 31 20.32 -11.36 -9.15
CA LEU A 31 21.27 -11.61 -10.23
C LEU A 31 22.15 -10.39 -10.54
N GLY A 32 21.81 -9.21 -10.01
CA GLY A 32 22.63 -8.01 -10.14
C GLY A 32 23.97 -8.11 -9.39
N LYS A 33 24.90 -7.18 -9.68
CA LYS A 33 26.22 -7.15 -9.03
C LYS A 33 26.11 -7.09 -7.51
N SER A 34 26.82 -7.97 -6.81
CA SER A 34 26.90 -7.95 -5.36
C SER A 34 27.58 -6.65 -4.90
N LYS A 35 26.84 -5.78 -4.23
CA LYS A 35 27.38 -4.61 -3.55
C LYS A 35 27.15 -4.82 -2.06
N ASN A 36 28.19 -4.72 -1.25
CA ASN A 36 28.00 -4.75 0.20
C ASN A 36 27.11 -3.57 0.60
N ARG A 37 25.90 -3.87 1.08
CA ARG A 37 24.89 -2.89 1.50
C ARG A 37 24.56 -3.01 2.99
N PHE A 38 25.32 -3.84 3.69
CA PHE A 38 25.20 -4.06 5.14
C PHE A 38 26.12 -3.13 5.94
N ASP A 39 26.71 -2.13 5.29
CA ASP A 39 27.44 -1.06 5.95
C ASP A 39 26.46 -0.11 6.65
N GLN A 40 26.50 -0.07 7.99
CA GLN A 40 25.68 0.82 8.83
C GLN A 40 24.16 0.68 8.65
N PRO A 41 23.57 -0.51 8.92
CA PRO A 41 22.14 -0.76 8.70
C PRO A 41 21.24 0.23 9.46
N LEU A 42 21.59 0.58 10.70
CA LEU A 42 20.82 1.52 11.52
C LEU A 42 20.71 2.92 10.89
N LYS A 43 21.82 3.43 10.32
CA LYS A 43 21.84 4.75 9.67
C LYS A 43 20.97 4.74 8.41
N ARG A 44 21.06 3.66 7.63
CA ARG A 44 20.27 3.49 6.39
C ARG A 44 18.79 3.39 6.70
N THR A 45 18.38 2.58 7.69
CA THR A 45 16.97 2.44 8.07
C THR A 45 16.41 3.76 8.58
N LYS A 46 17.13 4.53 9.40
CA LYS A 46 16.68 5.86 9.84
C LYS A 46 16.47 6.81 8.66
N ILE A 47 17.40 6.85 7.70
CA ILE A 47 17.26 7.66 6.48
C ILE A 47 16.06 7.18 5.65
N LEU A 48 15.89 5.86 5.50
CA LEU A 48 14.80 5.26 4.74
C LEU A 48 13.45 5.60 5.38
N LEU A 49 13.30 5.45 6.70
CA LEU A 49 12.10 5.84 7.44
C LEU A 49 11.79 7.33 7.28
N LYS A 50 12.80 8.21 7.40
CA LYS A 50 12.63 9.65 7.20
C LYS A 50 12.16 9.99 5.79
N ILE A 51 12.69 9.31 4.77
CA ILE A 51 12.32 9.55 3.37
C ILE A 51 10.97 8.92 3.05
N ALA A 52 10.68 7.71 3.53
CA ALA A 52 9.46 6.97 3.24
C ALA A 52 8.24 7.61 3.91
N PHE A 53 8.30 7.85 5.23
CA PHE A 53 7.18 8.44 5.96
C PHE A 53 7.12 9.96 5.83
N GLY A 54 8.28 10.62 5.79
CA GLY A 54 8.35 12.08 5.69
C GLY A 54 8.28 12.61 4.26
N GLN A 55 8.31 11.74 3.23
CA GLN A 55 8.32 12.10 1.81
C GLN A 55 9.28 13.25 1.46
N THR A 56 10.41 13.35 2.17
CA THR A 56 11.24 14.57 2.23
C THR A 56 11.79 15.02 0.88
N LYS A 57 11.87 14.13 -0.10
CA LYS A 57 12.28 14.45 -1.48
C LYS A 57 11.16 15.08 -2.31
N LEU A 58 9.90 14.71 -2.08
CA LEU A 58 8.74 15.25 -2.79
C LEU A 58 8.38 16.65 -2.26
N PHE A 59 8.62 16.91 -0.98
CA PHE A 59 8.46 18.24 -0.38
C PHE A 59 9.44 19.30 -0.91
N ALA A 60 10.42 18.93 -1.75
CA ALA A 60 11.20 19.91 -2.51
C ALA A 60 10.30 20.77 -3.43
N ARG A 61 9.13 20.26 -3.81
CA ARG A 61 8.07 20.98 -4.54
C ARG A 61 6.79 20.95 -3.70
N PRO A 62 6.48 22.00 -2.91
CA PRO A 62 5.48 21.92 -1.85
C PRO A 62 4.07 21.57 -2.35
N ALA A 63 3.66 22.06 -3.53
CA ALA A 63 2.34 21.76 -4.10
C ALA A 63 2.15 20.27 -4.41
N SER A 64 3.07 19.67 -5.19
CA SER A 64 3.02 18.22 -5.51
C SER A 64 3.26 17.36 -4.26
N GLY A 65 4.19 17.76 -3.39
CA GLY A 65 4.50 17.03 -2.16
C GLY A 65 3.33 16.92 -1.17
N ILE A 66 2.56 18.00 -0.98
CA ILE A 66 1.37 17.98 -0.11
C ILE A 66 0.28 17.08 -0.71
N LEU A 67 0.03 17.20 -2.02
CA LEU A 67 -0.95 16.38 -2.73
C LEU A 67 -0.61 14.89 -2.61
N HIS A 68 0.67 14.52 -2.83
CA HIS A 68 1.13 13.14 -2.74
C HIS A 68 1.11 12.61 -1.30
N ALA A 69 1.38 13.45 -0.30
CA ALA A 69 1.31 13.06 1.10
C ALA A 69 -0.12 12.68 1.50
N ILE A 70 -1.12 13.49 1.14
CA ILE A 70 -2.55 13.19 1.41
C ILE A 70 -2.93 11.84 0.80
N VAL A 71 -2.51 11.62 -0.45
CA VAL A 71 -2.79 10.37 -1.17
C VAL A 71 -2.11 9.17 -0.51
N TYR A 72 -0.83 9.29 -0.18
CA TYR A 72 -0.09 8.24 0.50
C TYR A 72 -0.71 7.83 1.84
N TRP A 73 -1.09 8.81 2.67
CA TRP A 73 -1.73 8.52 3.96
C TRP A 73 -3.12 7.92 3.80
N GLY A 74 -3.90 8.37 2.80
CA GLY A 74 -5.18 7.74 2.49
C GLY A 74 -5.01 6.28 2.04
N PHE A 75 -4.02 5.97 1.19
CA PHE A 75 -3.71 4.58 0.82
C PHE A 75 -3.29 3.71 2.01
N LEU A 76 -2.54 4.26 2.97
CA LEU A 76 -2.18 3.52 4.19
C LEU A 76 -3.42 3.12 4.99
N VAL A 77 -4.35 4.06 5.20
CA VAL A 77 -5.60 3.80 5.92
C VAL A 77 -6.46 2.77 5.18
N ILE A 78 -6.63 2.94 3.87
CA ILE A 78 -7.36 2.01 2.99
C ILE A 78 -6.76 0.59 3.03
N THR A 79 -5.43 0.49 3.06
CA THR A 79 -4.73 -0.80 3.12
C THR A 79 -5.03 -1.51 4.44
N ILE A 80 -5.07 -0.78 5.55
CA ILE A 80 -5.43 -1.34 6.87
C ILE A 80 -6.87 -1.87 6.85
N GLY A 81 -7.82 -1.12 6.29
CA GLY A 81 -9.20 -1.59 6.17
C GLY A 81 -9.37 -2.79 5.24
N THR A 82 -8.64 -2.82 4.12
CA THR A 82 -8.62 -3.99 3.24
C THR A 82 -8.09 -5.22 3.96
N LEU A 83 -7.04 -5.07 4.78
CA LEU A 83 -6.51 -6.16 5.61
C LEU A 83 -7.54 -6.66 6.63
N GLU A 84 -8.30 -5.76 7.24
CA GLU A 84 -9.40 -6.13 8.14
C GLU A 84 -10.45 -6.98 7.42
N MET A 85 -10.92 -6.52 6.26
CA MET A 85 -11.89 -7.26 5.44
C MET A 85 -11.37 -8.66 5.05
N MET A 86 -10.07 -8.81 4.81
CA MET A 86 -9.46 -10.11 4.56
C MET A 86 -9.51 -11.02 5.79
N VAL A 87 -9.21 -10.48 6.97
CA VAL A 87 -9.24 -11.22 8.25
C VAL A 87 -10.68 -11.62 8.59
N ASP A 88 -11.62 -10.67 8.54
CA ASP A 88 -13.03 -10.90 8.83
C ASP A 88 -13.65 -11.91 7.86
N GLY A 89 -13.28 -11.84 6.58
CA GLY A 89 -13.73 -12.80 5.56
C GLY A 89 -13.22 -14.23 5.76
N ILE A 90 -12.02 -14.41 6.33
CA ILE A 90 -11.47 -15.74 6.66
C ILE A 90 -12.13 -16.30 7.92
N PHE A 91 -12.20 -15.50 8.98
CA PHE A 91 -12.61 -15.95 10.31
C PHE A 91 -14.13 -15.82 10.58
N ASN A 92 -14.90 -15.23 9.64
CA ASN A 92 -16.30 -14.84 9.85
C ASN A 92 -16.49 -13.98 11.10
N LEU A 93 -15.59 -13.03 11.31
CA LEU A 93 -15.73 -12.06 12.38
C LEU A 93 -16.61 -10.91 11.88
N ASP A 94 -17.45 -10.38 12.76
CA ASP A 94 -18.27 -9.21 12.43
C ASP A 94 -17.47 -7.91 12.56
N ARG A 95 -16.46 -7.86 13.45
CA ARG A 95 -15.61 -6.68 13.74
C ARG A 95 -14.25 -7.06 14.33
N SER A 96 -13.20 -7.22 13.53
CA SER A 96 -11.86 -7.50 14.09
C SER A 96 -11.11 -6.27 14.60
N PHE A 97 -11.28 -5.07 14.02
CA PHE A 97 -10.66 -3.83 14.51
C PHE A 97 -11.64 -2.88 15.22
N GLY A 98 -12.88 -3.31 15.45
CA GLY A 98 -13.88 -2.56 16.21
C GLY A 98 -14.30 -1.26 15.49
N GLU A 99 -14.52 -0.19 16.25
CA GLU A 99 -15.02 1.09 15.72
C GLU A 99 -14.06 1.77 14.74
N ILE A 100 -12.75 1.53 14.89
CA ILE A 100 -11.73 2.05 13.96
C ILE A 100 -11.87 1.38 12.60
N GLY A 101 -12.16 0.08 12.59
CA GLY A 101 -12.39 -0.68 11.38
C GLY A 101 -13.62 -0.22 10.63
N ASP A 102 -14.74 -0.07 11.33
CA ASP A 102 -15.99 0.45 10.78
C ASP A 102 -15.78 1.84 10.14
N PHE A 103 -15.04 2.75 10.80
CA PHE A 103 -14.72 4.06 10.22
C PHE A 103 -13.93 3.97 8.91
N ILE A 104 -12.93 3.08 8.85
CA ILE A 104 -12.09 2.89 7.67
C ILE A 104 -12.91 2.25 6.54
N ILE A 105 -13.70 1.21 6.83
CA ILE A 105 -14.52 0.50 5.84
C ILE A 105 -15.66 1.38 5.32
N GLN A 106 -16.29 2.17 6.18
CA GLN A 106 -17.27 3.18 5.75
C GLN A 106 -16.63 4.21 4.80
N SER A 107 -15.37 4.57 5.05
CA SER A 107 -14.59 5.45 4.16
C SER A 107 -14.21 4.77 2.83
N LEU A 108 -14.12 3.44 2.80
CA LEU A 108 -13.84 2.63 1.60
C LEU A 108 -15.04 2.46 0.67
N HIS A 109 -16.27 2.54 1.20
CA HIS A 109 -17.52 2.40 0.44
C HIS A 109 -17.83 3.67 -0.38
N GLN A 110 -16.86 4.10 -1.18
CA GLN A 110 -17.02 5.18 -2.15
C GLN A 110 -16.36 4.77 -3.45
N GLU A 111 -17.12 4.08 -4.30
CA GLU A 111 -16.80 3.78 -5.71
C GLU A 111 -16.41 5.05 -6.51
N MET A 112 -16.79 6.24 -6.02
CA MET A 112 -16.33 7.52 -6.54
C MET A 112 -14.84 7.79 -6.28
N LEU A 113 -14.33 7.44 -5.10
CA LEU A 113 -12.98 7.79 -4.69
C LEU A 113 -11.94 7.13 -5.59
N TRP A 114 -12.04 5.84 -5.90
CA TRP A 114 -11.07 5.16 -6.78
C TRP A 114 -10.95 5.80 -8.17
N ARG A 115 -12.06 6.26 -8.74
CA ARG A 115 -12.06 6.94 -10.04
C ARG A 115 -11.37 8.31 -9.94
N TYR A 116 -11.75 9.14 -8.97
CA TYR A 116 -11.08 10.43 -8.77
C TYR A 116 -9.63 10.29 -8.36
N TRP A 117 -9.29 9.25 -7.60
CA TRP A 117 -7.93 8.95 -7.17
C TRP A 117 -7.04 8.48 -8.31
N PHE A 118 -7.56 7.64 -9.22
CA PHE A 118 -6.84 7.27 -10.43
C PHE A 118 -6.52 8.51 -11.27
N TRP A 119 -7.52 9.36 -11.54
CA TRP A 119 -7.33 10.61 -12.29
C TRP A 119 -6.45 11.61 -11.55
N PHE A 120 -6.49 11.63 -10.22
CA PHE A 120 -5.62 12.45 -9.38
C PHE A 120 -4.16 11.99 -9.43
N LEU A 121 -3.91 10.68 -9.43
CA LEU A 121 -2.58 10.11 -9.63
C LEU A 121 -2.02 10.45 -11.00
N VAL A 122 -2.84 10.31 -12.05
CA VAL A 122 -2.49 10.74 -13.42
C VAL A 122 -2.20 12.24 -13.45
N TYR A 123 -3.00 13.06 -12.78
CA TYR A 123 -2.79 14.50 -12.69
C TYR A 123 -1.52 14.87 -11.92
N CYS A 124 -1.19 14.16 -10.83
CA CYS A 124 0.07 14.36 -10.09
C CYS A 124 1.29 14.00 -10.94
N LEU A 125 1.23 12.88 -11.69
CA LEU A 125 2.29 12.50 -12.62
C LEU A 125 2.45 13.53 -13.74
N TRP A 126 1.34 14.04 -14.27
CA TRP A 126 1.36 15.09 -15.28
C TRP A 126 1.88 16.42 -14.72
N LEU A 127 1.55 16.80 -13.48
CA LEU A 127 2.10 17.97 -12.81
C LEU A 127 3.61 17.87 -12.56
N GLU A 128 4.16 16.66 -12.37
CA GLU A 128 5.61 16.48 -12.23
C GLU A 128 6.37 16.82 -13.52
N ASP A 129 5.76 16.65 -14.70
CA ASP A 129 6.35 16.97 -15.99
C ASP A 129 6.28 18.48 -16.34
N TYR A 130 5.37 19.23 -15.72
CA TYR A 130 5.15 20.66 -15.99
C TYR A 130 5.94 21.61 -15.08
N PHE A 131 6.60 21.11 -14.03
CA PHE A 131 7.33 21.90 -13.01
C PHE A 131 8.74 21.38 -12.77
#